data_AF-A0A1B6J3C3-F1
#
_entry.id   AF-A0A1B6J3C3-F1
#
_cell.length_a   1.000
_cell.length_b   1.000
_cell.length_c   1.000
_cell.angle_alpha   90.00
_cell.angle_beta   90.00
_cell.angle_gamma   90.00
#
_symmetry.space_group_name_H-M   'P 1'
#
loop_
_entity.id
_entity.type
_entity.pdbx_description
1 polymer ?
#
loop_
_entity_poly.entity_id
_entity_poly.type
_entity_poly.pdbx_seq_one_letter_code
_entity_poly.pdbx_strand_id
1 'polypeptide(L)'
;GCGGAGTSGGTGEESTSTGGGNSPSADQSVWQSNLQRIQQRKQQVYNWPHNKKLLKLAIYSACQMEDCKCSGWKAPAPPPKNTKVDVTQPLANFNDPCHNCTHVLASHTTHLKSLQEEEVNRLLGMVVDVENIFMSMHREEDPDTKKVYYYLFKLLRKCIVDMTKPTIEGPLGQPPFERPSIAKAITNFVLYKFSHAAAREWTTMYDLAKMLLHCLNHWNFETPSARRQTVSAEEISAYKVNYTRWLVFCHVPVFCDSLPHFETTLVFGRTLLRAVFRSVRRQLMDKCHSERDRMPPEKRVLVLTHFPKFLQLVEEEIYIANSPIWDPE
;
A
#
# COMPACT_ATOMS: atom_id res chain seq x y z
N GLY A 1 2.18 -21.61 72.58
CA GLY A 1 3.54 -21.92 73.05
C GLY A 1 4.25 -22.69 71.95
N CYS A 2 5.49 -22.28 71.66
CA CYS A 2 6.41 -22.81 70.65
C CYS A 2 6.00 -22.55 69.19
N GLY A 3 6.72 -21.81 68.34
CA GLY A 3 8.09 -21.27 68.42
C GLY A 3 8.87 -21.74 67.18
N GLY A 4 9.44 -20.81 66.40
CA GLY A 4 10.48 -21.15 65.41
C GLY A 4 10.49 -20.22 64.18
N ALA A 5 11.45 -19.30 64.18
CA ALA A 5 11.73 -18.29 63.15
C ALA A 5 12.59 -18.82 61.99
N GLY A 6 12.62 -18.07 60.87
CA GLY A 6 13.59 -18.26 59.80
C GLY A 6 13.30 -17.43 58.55
N THR A 7 13.73 -16.18 58.55
CA THR A 7 13.63 -15.13 57.51
C THR A 7 14.44 -15.37 56.22
N SER A 8 13.90 -14.92 55.09
CA SER A 8 14.52 -14.16 53.96
C SER A 8 13.64 -14.39 52.71
N GLY A 9 13.25 -13.44 51.86
CA GLY A 9 13.48 -12.01 51.67
C GLY A 9 12.95 -11.70 50.26
N GLY A 10 12.46 -10.49 49.99
CA GLY A 10 12.20 -10.00 48.62
C GLY A 10 10.75 -9.63 48.31
N THR A 11 10.47 -8.35 48.48
CA THR A 11 9.35 -7.57 47.97
C THR A 11 9.22 -7.62 46.45
N GLY A 12 7.99 -7.58 45.94
CA GLY A 12 7.69 -7.37 44.51
C GLY A 12 6.20 -7.11 44.30
N GLU A 13 5.82 -5.85 44.41
CA GLU A 13 4.48 -5.29 44.16
C GLU A 13 4.03 -5.41 42.70
N GLU A 14 2.70 -5.28 42.54
CA GLU A 14 1.94 -5.11 41.30
C GLU A 14 2.57 -4.14 40.30
N SER A 15 2.45 -4.45 38.99
CA SER A 15 2.16 -3.46 37.94
C SER A 15 1.98 -4.15 36.59
N THR A 16 0.78 -4.08 36.01
CA THR A 16 0.33 -3.07 35.03
C THR A 16 0.63 -3.47 33.58
N SER A 17 -0.46 -3.70 32.86
CA SER A 17 -0.60 -3.75 31.41
C SER A 17 0.34 -2.81 30.66
N THR A 18 1.15 -3.34 29.75
CA THR A 18 1.83 -2.57 28.72
C THR A 18 1.21 -2.87 27.36
N GLY A 19 0.41 -1.92 26.88
CA GLY A 19 -0.09 -1.87 25.51
C GLY A 19 1.07 -1.69 24.53
N GLY A 20 0.99 -2.41 23.41
CA GLY A 20 1.98 -2.39 22.34
C GLY A 20 2.06 -1.01 21.67
N GLY A 21 3.15 -0.30 21.93
CA GLY A 21 3.57 0.85 21.14
C GLY A 21 4.33 0.38 19.89
N ASN A 22 3.65 0.38 18.75
CA ASN A 22 4.24 0.06 17.45
C ASN A 22 5.27 1.15 17.07
N SER A 23 6.55 0.79 16.93
CA SER A 23 7.62 1.71 16.49
C SER A 23 7.70 1.80 14.95
N PRO A 24 7.43 2.97 14.32
CA PRO A 24 7.28 3.07 12.85
C PRO A 24 8.57 3.08 12.02
N SER A 25 9.76 3.17 12.63
CA SER A 25 11.04 3.15 11.90
C SER A 25 11.42 1.75 11.40
N ALA A 26 10.93 0.70 12.08
CA ALA A 26 10.97 -0.67 11.58
C ALA A 26 10.00 -0.87 10.40
N ASP A 27 8.91 -0.12 10.36
CA ASP A 27 7.84 -0.29 9.36
C ASP A 27 8.31 0.14 7.96
N GLN A 28 9.09 1.23 7.84
CA GLN A 28 9.64 1.66 6.55
C GLN A 28 10.72 0.73 5.97
N SER A 29 11.60 0.18 6.81
CA SER A 29 12.63 -0.77 6.33
C SER A 29 12.00 -2.11 5.93
N VAL A 30 11.01 -2.59 6.68
CA VAL A 30 10.20 -3.76 6.35
C VAL A 30 9.43 -3.54 5.06
N TRP A 31 8.84 -2.35 4.86
CA TRP A 31 8.10 -2.01 3.65
C TRP A 31 9.01 -1.99 2.40
N GLN A 32 10.20 -1.38 2.49
CA GLN A 32 11.19 -1.41 1.40
C GLN A 32 11.67 -2.83 1.09
N SER A 33 11.91 -3.63 2.12
CA SER A 33 12.27 -5.05 1.97
C SER A 33 11.16 -5.85 1.29
N ASN A 34 9.90 -5.61 1.64
CA ASN A 34 8.74 -6.24 1.01
C ASN A 34 8.64 -5.88 -0.48
N LEU A 35 8.83 -4.60 -0.84
CA LEU A 35 8.83 -4.15 -2.23
C LEU A 35 9.91 -4.83 -3.06
N GLN A 36 11.14 -4.89 -2.53
CA GLN A 36 12.24 -5.61 -3.17
C GLN A 36 11.92 -7.10 -3.36
N ARG A 37 11.31 -7.75 -2.37
CA ARG A 37 10.90 -9.15 -2.46
C ARG A 37 9.86 -9.37 -3.57
N ILE A 38 8.90 -8.46 -3.73
CA ILE A 38 7.87 -8.55 -4.79
C ILE A 38 8.55 -8.45 -6.16
N GLN A 39 9.44 -7.48 -6.36
CA GLN A 39 10.17 -7.30 -7.62
C GLN A 39 11.09 -8.49 -7.95
N GLN A 40 11.82 -9.01 -6.95
CA GLN A 40 12.63 -10.22 -7.12
C GLN A 40 11.77 -11.43 -7.52
N ARG A 41 10.59 -11.58 -6.92
CA ARG A 41 9.65 -12.65 -7.27
C ARG A 41 9.13 -12.50 -8.69
N LYS A 42 8.81 -11.27 -9.14
CA LYS A 42 8.44 -10.99 -10.54
C LYS A 42 9.56 -11.40 -11.50
N GLN A 43 10.79 -10.93 -11.26
CA GLN A 43 11.93 -11.31 -12.10
C GLN A 43 12.16 -12.83 -12.14
N GLN A 44 12.00 -13.50 -11.00
CA GLN A 44 12.12 -14.96 -10.93
C GLN A 44 11.09 -15.67 -11.81
N VAL A 45 9.81 -15.23 -11.80
CA VAL A 45 8.77 -15.86 -12.62
C VAL A 45 8.93 -15.53 -14.11
N TYR A 46 9.45 -14.34 -14.44
CA TYR A 46 9.76 -13.96 -15.83
C TYR A 46 10.89 -14.80 -16.43
N ASN A 47 11.80 -15.31 -15.61
CA ASN A 47 12.91 -16.15 -16.05
C ASN A 47 12.56 -17.66 -16.11
N TRP A 48 11.31 -18.06 -15.83
CA TRP A 48 10.91 -19.46 -15.92
C TRP A 48 10.85 -19.97 -17.36
N PRO A 49 11.07 -21.27 -17.60
CA PRO A 49 10.77 -21.88 -18.89
C PRO A 49 9.31 -21.63 -19.30
N HIS A 50 9.06 -21.41 -20.59
CA HIS A 50 7.74 -21.01 -21.09
C HIS A 50 6.60 -21.93 -20.61
N ASN A 51 6.79 -23.27 -20.65
CA ASN A 51 5.78 -24.21 -20.14
C ASN A 51 5.42 -23.98 -18.67
N LYS A 52 6.40 -23.65 -17.82
CA LYS A 52 6.16 -23.35 -16.40
C LYS A 52 5.39 -22.03 -16.22
N LYS A 53 5.62 -21.03 -17.08
CA LYS A 53 4.81 -19.81 -17.14
C LYS A 53 3.34 -20.14 -17.44
N LEU A 54 3.11 -20.98 -18.45
CA LEU A 54 1.75 -21.41 -18.85
C LEU A 54 1.04 -22.18 -17.74
N LEU A 55 1.73 -23.11 -17.05
CA LEU A 55 1.16 -23.83 -15.91
C LEU A 55 0.72 -22.88 -14.79
N LYS A 56 1.50 -21.81 -14.54
CA LYS A 56 1.15 -20.81 -13.54
C LYS A 56 -0.08 -19.99 -13.95
N LEU A 57 -0.13 -19.55 -15.20
CA LEU A 57 -1.24 -18.77 -15.74
C LEU A 57 -2.52 -19.59 -15.86
N ALA A 58 -2.43 -20.90 -16.14
CA ALA A 58 -3.59 -21.78 -16.24
C ALA A 58 -4.54 -21.69 -15.03
N ILE A 59 -4.01 -21.44 -13.83
CA ILE A 59 -4.77 -21.28 -12.57
C ILE A 59 -5.71 -20.06 -12.62
N TYR A 60 -5.40 -19.08 -13.47
CA TYR A 60 -6.08 -17.79 -13.63
C TYR A 60 -6.64 -17.59 -15.05
N SER A 61 -6.73 -18.64 -15.86
CA SER A 61 -7.14 -18.55 -17.26
C SER A 61 -8.44 -19.31 -17.54
N ALA A 62 -9.26 -18.77 -18.43
CA ALA A 62 -10.50 -19.41 -18.84
C ALA A 62 -10.25 -20.69 -19.66
N CYS A 63 -11.08 -21.70 -19.42
CA CYS A 63 -11.13 -22.89 -20.26
C CYS A 63 -11.72 -22.54 -21.63
N GLN A 64 -11.05 -22.94 -22.71
CA GLN A 64 -11.42 -22.63 -24.09
C GLN A 64 -12.31 -23.70 -24.74
N MET A 65 -12.88 -24.61 -23.94
CA MET A 65 -13.88 -25.57 -24.44
C MET A 65 -15.23 -24.88 -24.58
N GLU A 66 -15.99 -25.27 -25.61
CA GLU A 66 -17.33 -24.76 -25.88
C GLU A 66 -18.24 -24.91 -24.64
N ASP A 67 -19.06 -23.90 -24.37
CA ASP A 67 -19.98 -23.79 -23.23
C ASP A 67 -19.36 -23.92 -21.81
N CYS A 68 -18.03 -23.93 -21.68
CA CYS A 68 -17.36 -24.04 -20.40
C CYS A 68 -17.21 -22.68 -19.69
N LYS A 69 -17.68 -22.57 -18.45
CA LYS A 69 -17.56 -21.34 -17.62
C LYS A 69 -16.38 -21.36 -16.63
N CYS A 70 -15.46 -22.32 -16.77
CA CYS A 70 -14.32 -22.45 -15.88
C CYS A 70 -13.31 -21.31 -16.12
N SER A 71 -12.98 -20.55 -15.07
CA SER A 71 -12.08 -19.40 -15.13
C SER A 71 -10.69 -19.67 -14.55
N GLY A 72 -10.32 -20.94 -14.40
CA GLY A 72 -9.03 -21.31 -13.81
C GLY A 72 -8.90 -22.81 -13.56
N TRP A 73 -7.79 -23.37 -14.03
CA TRP A 73 -7.44 -24.75 -13.78
C TRP A 73 -7.16 -24.99 -12.29
N LYS A 74 -7.71 -26.08 -11.76
CA LYS A 74 -7.39 -26.58 -10.41
C LYS A 74 -6.93 -28.01 -10.52
N ALA A 75 -5.82 -28.30 -9.84
CA ALA A 75 -5.30 -29.66 -9.73
C ALA A 75 -6.35 -30.60 -9.12
N PRO A 76 -6.43 -31.85 -9.58
CA PRO A 76 -7.17 -32.90 -8.89
C PRO A 76 -6.72 -33.01 -7.43
N ALA A 77 -7.65 -33.34 -6.53
CA ALA A 77 -7.30 -33.54 -5.13
C ALA A 77 -6.19 -34.61 -5.01
N PRO A 78 -5.14 -34.37 -4.21
CA PRO A 78 -4.16 -35.41 -3.95
C PRO A 78 -4.86 -36.62 -3.30
N PRO A 79 -4.41 -37.85 -3.57
CA PRO A 79 -4.96 -39.03 -2.92
C PRO A 79 -4.86 -38.91 -1.38
N PRO A 80 -5.77 -39.53 -0.62
CA PRO A 80 -5.77 -39.46 0.84
C PRO A 80 -4.41 -39.89 1.40
N LYS A 81 -3.85 -39.04 2.26
CA LYS A 81 -2.50 -39.15 2.84
C LYS A 81 -2.33 -40.47 3.60
N ASN A 82 -1.78 -41.50 2.97
CA ASN A 82 -1.34 -42.72 3.67
C ASN A 82 0.01 -43.26 3.21
N THR A 83 0.87 -42.41 2.66
CA THR A 83 2.27 -42.72 2.38
C THR A 83 3.12 -41.47 2.56
N LYS A 84 4.27 -41.64 3.23
CA LYS A 84 5.26 -40.58 3.48
C LYS A 84 5.53 -39.85 2.17
N VAL A 85 5.23 -38.55 2.15
CA VAL A 85 5.33 -37.70 0.96
C VAL A 85 6.81 -37.50 0.64
N ASP A 86 7.27 -38.14 -0.42
CA ASP A 86 8.55 -37.83 -1.06
C ASP A 86 8.45 -36.44 -1.72
N VAL A 87 9.50 -35.63 -1.65
CA VAL A 87 9.54 -34.20 -2.03
C VAL A 87 9.64 -34.03 -3.56
N THR A 88 8.87 -34.82 -4.29
CA THR A 88 8.82 -34.88 -5.76
C THR A 88 7.37 -35.00 -6.20
N GLN A 89 6.54 -34.02 -5.81
CA GLN A 89 5.21 -33.89 -6.42
C GLN A 89 5.40 -33.74 -7.95
N PRO A 90 4.81 -34.61 -8.78
CA PRO A 90 4.92 -34.46 -10.22
C PRO A 90 4.33 -33.12 -10.63
N LEU A 91 5.11 -32.35 -11.40
CA LEU A 91 4.63 -31.11 -12.02
C LEU A 91 3.39 -31.42 -12.84
N ALA A 92 2.36 -30.58 -12.70
CA ALA A 92 1.11 -30.72 -13.46
C ALA A 92 1.40 -30.92 -14.96
N ASN A 93 0.74 -31.92 -15.56
CA ASN A 93 0.84 -32.22 -16.97
C ASN A 93 -0.27 -31.50 -17.75
N PHE A 94 0.00 -31.12 -19.00
CA PHE A 94 -1.01 -30.50 -19.87
C PHE A 94 -2.22 -31.39 -20.15
N ASN A 95 -2.10 -32.70 -19.91
CA ASN A 95 -3.19 -33.67 -20.03
C ASN A 95 -3.98 -33.87 -18.73
N ASP A 96 -3.57 -33.25 -17.61
CA ASP A 96 -4.26 -33.44 -16.33
C ASP A 96 -5.65 -32.78 -16.36
N PRO A 97 -6.70 -33.48 -15.92
CA PRO A 97 -8.06 -32.94 -15.90
C PRO A 97 -8.19 -31.86 -14.83
N CYS A 98 -8.92 -30.79 -15.16
CA CYS A 98 -9.27 -29.75 -14.21
C CYS A 98 -10.30 -30.28 -13.21
N HIS A 99 -10.09 -30.04 -11.91
CA HIS A 99 -11.06 -30.41 -10.88
C HIS A 99 -12.43 -29.73 -11.06
N ASN A 100 -12.48 -28.52 -11.61
CA ASN A 100 -13.73 -27.76 -11.74
C ASN A 100 -14.56 -28.13 -12.97
N CYS A 101 -13.93 -28.40 -14.12
CA CYS A 101 -14.63 -28.64 -15.39
C CYS A 101 -14.27 -29.94 -16.09
N THR A 102 -13.38 -30.75 -15.51
CA THR A 102 -12.88 -32.03 -16.04
C THR A 102 -12.11 -31.96 -17.36
N HIS A 103 -12.13 -30.82 -18.05
CA HIS A 103 -11.29 -30.59 -19.23
C HIS A 103 -9.81 -30.53 -18.89
N VAL A 104 -8.97 -30.95 -19.83
CA VAL A 104 -7.52 -30.98 -19.69
C VAL A 104 -6.92 -29.59 -19.44
N LEU A 105 -5.79 -29.53 -18.74
CA LEU A 105 -5.04 -28.30 -18.49
C LEU A 105 -4.71 -27.57 -19.80
N ALA A 106 -4.41 -28.31 -20.88
CA ALA A 106 -4.17 -27.74 -22.20
C ALA A 106 -5.29 -26.80 -22.65
N SER A 107 -6.56 -27.12 -22.40
CA SER A 107 -7.71 -26.27 -22.73
C SER A 107 -7.74 -24.94 -21.97
N HIS A 108 -6.95 -24.79 -20.91
CA HIS A 108 -6.80 -23.54 -20.15
C HIS A 108 -5.57 -22.73 -20.57
N THR A 109 -4.74 -23.25 -21.48
CA THR A 109 -3.47 -22.62 -21.89
C THR A 109 -3.37 -22.41 -23.40
N THR A 110 -4.31 -22.92 -24.20
CA THR A 110 -4.33 -22.79 -25.67
C THR A 110 -4.20 -21.35 -26.13
N HIS A 111 -5.01 -20.43 -25.60
CA HIS A 111 -4.98 -19.00 -25.91
C HIS A 111 -3.71 -18.28 -25.43
N LEU A 112 -2.97 -18.87 -24.49
CA LEU A 112 -1.73 -18.29 -23.96
C LEU A 112 -0.50 -18.65 -24.81
N LYS A 113 -0.51 -19.80 -25.48
CA LYS A 113 0.62 -20.30 -26.28
C LYS A 113 0.97 -19.39 -27.46
N SER A 114 -0.01 -18.66 -27.98
CA SER A 114 0.17 -17.72 -29.09
C SER A 114 0.63 -16.33 -28.66
N LEU A 115 0.76 -16.08 -27.36
CA LEU A 115 1.12 -14.76 -26.85
C LEU A 115 2.63 -14.52 -26.93
N GLN A 116 2.98 -13.26 -27.18
CA GLN A 116 4.35 -12.80 -27.07
C GLN A 116 4.82 -12.91 -25.62
N GLU A 117 6.13 -13.12 -25.44
CA GLU A 117 6.72 -13.29 -24.11
C GLU A 117 6.48 -12.07 -23.19
N GLU A 118 6.47 -10.86 -23.74
CA GLU A 118 6.15 -9.65 -22.99
C GLU A 118 4.75 -9.71 -22.37
N GLU A 119 3.76 -10.18 -23.14
CA GLU A 119 2.37 -10.29 -22.68
C GLU A 119 2.21 -11.42 -21.64
N VAL A 120 2.90 -12.54 -21.84
CA VAL A 120 2.97 -13.62 -20.83
C VAL A 120 3.59 -13.10 -19.52
N ASN A 121 4.66 -12.31 -19.61
CA ASN A 121 5.30 -11.72 -18.45
C ASN A 121 4.39 -10.67 -17.78
N ARG A 122 3.65 -9.86 -18.55
CA ARG A 122 2.66 -8.92 -18.00
C ARG A 122 1.61 -9.64 -17.17
N LEU A 123 1.03 -10.73 -17.69
CA LEU A 123 0.05 -11.54 -16.97
C LEU A 123 0.65 -12.21 -15.72
N LEU A 124 1.90 -12.68 -15.80
CA LEU A 124 2.61 -13.24 -14.63
C LEU A 124 2.87 -12.18 -13.56
N GLY A 125 3.19 -10.94 -13.95
CA GLY A 125 3.35 -9.82 -13.03
C GLY A 125 2.07 -9.58 -12.24
N MET A 126 0.93 -9.59 -12.93
CA MET A 126 -0.39 -9.50 -12.30
C MET A 126 -0.69 -10.68 -11.37
N VAL A 127 -0.27 -11.91 -11.72
CA VAL A 127 -0.42 -13.07 -10.83
C VAL A 127 0.36 -12.88 -9.52
N VAL A 128 1.60 -12.38 -9.60
CA VAL A 128 2.39 -12.08 -8.40
C VAL A 128 1.71 -11.01 -7.55
N ASP A 129 1.15 -9.98 -8.19
CA ASP A 129 0.41 -8.91 -7.52
C ASP A 129 -0.88 -9.41 -6.84
N VAL A 130 -1.64 -10.28 -7.51
CA VAL A 130 -2.83 -10.94 -6.93
C VAL A 130 -2.47 -11.74 -5.69
N GLU A 131 -1.38 -12.50 -5.73
CA GLU A 131 -0.92 -13.28 -4.58
C GLU A 131 -0.46 -12.39 -3.43
N ASN A 132 0.23 -11.29 -3.74
CA ASN A 132 0.67 -10.33 -2.75
C ASN A 132 -0.53 -9.64 -2.07
N ILE A 133 -1.49 -9.12 -2.85
CA ILE A 133 -2.72 -8.53 -2.32
C ILE A 133 -3.51 -9.54 -1.49
N PHE A 134 -3.59 -10.80 -1.93
CA PHE A 134 -4.27 -11.85 -1.18
C PHE A 134 -3.64 -12.10 0.19
N MET A 135 -2.30 -12.11 0.28
CA MET A 135 -1.58 -12.21 1.55
C MET A 135 -1.81 -10.98 2.44
N SER A 136 -1.74 -9.76 1.88
CA SER A 136 -2.02 -8.52 2.62
C SER A 136 -3.44 -8.49 3.16
N MET A 137 -4.43 -8.86 2.34
CA MET A 137 -5.84 -8.95 2.71
C MET A 137 -6.11 -9.92 3.87
N HIS A 138 -5.40 -11.05 3.93
CA HIS A 138 -5.56 -12.00 5.02
C HIS A 138 -5.01 -11.50 6.36
N ARG A 139 -3.95 -10.68 6.32
CA ARG A 139 -3.36 -10.05 7.50
C ARG A 139 -4.06 -8.75 7.90
N GLU A 140 -4.85 -8.18 7.01
CA GLU A 140 -5.55 -6.92 7.24
C GLU A 140 -6.69 -7.08 8.26
N GLU A 141 -6.62 -6.24 9.29
CA GLU A 141 -7.59 -6.17 10.39
C GLU A 141 -8.65 -5.09 10.14
N ASP A 142 -8.28 -3.97 9.49
CA ASP A 142 -9.23 -2.90 9.25
C ASP A 142 -10.26 -3.31 8.18
N PRO A 143 -11.56 -3.27 8.51
CA PRO A 143 -12.60 -3.77 7.60
C PRO A 143 -12.75 -2.93 6.34
N ASP A 144 -12.39 -1.65 6.37
CA ASP A 144 -12.49 -0.75 5.22
C ASP A 144 -11.31 -0.96 4.27
N THR A 145 -10.08 -1.10 4.79
CA THR A 145 -8.89 -1.48 4.01
C THR A 145 -9.05 -2.86 3.38
N LYS A 146 -9.54 -3.84 4.15
CA LYS A 146 -9.75 -5.22 3.67
C LYS A 146 -10.72 -5.30 2.49
N LYS A 147 -11.79 -4.50 2.51
CA LYS A 147 -12.74 -4.40 1.38
C LYS A 147 -12.06 -3.88 0.11
N VAL A 148 -11.17 -2.91 0.24
CA VAL A 148 -10.40 -2.38 -0.89
C VAL A 148 -9.46 -3.45 -1.46
N TYR A 149 -8.72 -4.16 -0.61
CA TYR A 149 -7.87 -5.27 -1.06
C TYR A 149 -8.67 -6.38 -1.75
N TYR A 150 -9.84 -6.74 -1.21
CA TYR A 150 -10.73 -7.71 -1.85
C TYR A 150 -11.22 -7.26 -3.23
N TYR A 151 -11.58 -5.97 -3.36
CA TYR A 151 -11.94 -5.38 -4.65
C TYR A 151 -10.78 -5.47 -5.66
N LEU A 152 -9.57 -5.04 -5.28
CA LEU A 152 -8.40 -5.07 -6.16
C LEU A 152 -7.99 -6.51 -6.54
N PHE A 153 -8.08 -7.44 -5.59
CA PHE A 153 -7.89 -8.87 -5.83
C PHE A 153 -8.84 -9.39 -6.91
N LYS A 154 -10.14 -9.07 -6.80
CA LYS A 154 -11.13 -9.45 -7.80
C LYS A 154 -10.87 -8.80 -9.16
N LEU A 155 -10.54 -7.51 -9.18
CA LEU A 155 -10.25 -6.75 -10.40
C LEU A 155 -9.08 -7.37 -11.16
N LEU A 156 -7.94 -7.56 -10.49
CA LEU A 156 -6.76 -8.12 -11.12
C LEU A 156 -6.99 -9.56 -11.61
N ARG A 157 -7.68 -10.40 -10.82
CA ARG A 157 -8.04 -11.75 -11.27
C ARG A 157 -8.91 -11.73 -12.53
N LYS A 158 -9.89 -10.84 -12.58
CA LYS A 158 -10.73 -10.65 -13.78
C LYS A 158 -9.87 -10.21 -14.96
N CYS A 159 -8.97 -9.24 -14.78
CA CYS A 159 -8.10 -8.77 -15.84
C CYS A 159 -7.09 -9.82 -16.34
N ILE A 160 -6.67 -10.78 -15.50
CA ILE A 160 -5.86 -11.92 -15.97
C ILE A 160 -6.70 -12.86 -16.84
N VAL A 161 -7.92 -13.19 -16.40
CA VAL A 161 -8.85 -14.06 -17.15
C VAL A 161 -9.22 -13.43 -18.50
N ASP A 162 -9.54 -12.14 -18.50
CA ASP A 162 -9.95 -11.37 -19.68
C ASP A 162 -8.75 -10.87 -20.49
N MET A 163 -7.52 -11.07 -19.98
CA MET A 163 -6.26 -10.58 -20.53
C MET A 163 -6.22 -9.07 -20.81
N THR A 164 -6.84 -8.28 -19.94
CA THR A 164 -6.90 -6.82 -20.03
C THR A 164 -5.93 -6.14 -19.07
N LYS A 165 -5.75 -4.83 -19.23
CA LYS A 165 -5.09 -3.99 -18.23
C LYS A 165 -6.11 -3.58 -17.16
N PRO A 166 -5.73 -3.53 -15.88
CA PRO A 166 -6.67 -3.13 -14.84
C PRO A 166 -7.03 -1.66 -14.96
N THR A 167 -8.33 -1.39 -14.95
CA THR A 167 -8.90 -0.05 -14.90
C THR A 167 -9.86 0.00 -13.73
N ILE A 168 -9.66 0.97 -12.84
CA ILE A 168 -10.56 1.19 -11.70
C ILE A 168 -11.71 2.04 -12.20
N GLU A 169 -12.90 1.49 -12.31
CA GLU A 169 -14.12 2.22 -12.68
C GLU A 169 -15.09 2.30 -11.49
N GLY A 170 -15.98 3.29 -11.49
CA GLY A 170 -17.07 3.38 -10.52
C GLY A 170 -17.15 4.70 -9.74
N PRO A 171 -17.88 4.72 -8.61
CA PRO A 171 -18.32 5.94 -7.94
C PRO A 171 -17.17 6.73 -7.27
N LEU A 172 -15.96 6.19 -7.26
CA LEU A 172 -14.78 6.88 -6.74
C LEU A 172 -14.32 8.02 -7.64
N GLY A 173 -14.70 8.04 -8.92
CA GLY A 173 -14.16 8.98 -9.91
C GLY A 173 -12.71 8.65 -10.28
N GLN A 174 -12.11 9.49 -11.15
CA GLN A 174 -10.72 9.37 -11.59
C GLN A 174 -9.87 10.53 -11.07
N PRO A 175 -8.56 10.32 -10.85
CA PRO A 175 -7.64 11.42 -10.56
C PRO A 175 -7.52 12.40 -11.74
N PRO A 176 -7.24 13.70 -11.50
CA PRO A 176 -7.12 14.33 -10.18
C PRO A 176 -8.49 14.56 -9.52
N PHE A 177 -8.55 14.43 -8.19
CA PHE A 177 -9.80 14.52 -7.42
C PHE A 177 -10.13 15.94 -6.95
N GLU A 178 -9.13 16.82 -6.88
CA GLU A 178 -9.29 18.19 -6.41
C GLU A 178 -8.24 19.10 -7.07
N ARG A 179 -8.60 20.37 -7.29
CA ARG A 179 -7.69 21.41 -7.78
C ARG A 179 -7.86 22.68 -6.92
N PRO A 180 -6.77 23.39 -6.61
CA PRO A 180 -5.37 23.03 -6.88
C PRO A 180 -4.94 21.78 -6.08
N SER A 181 -3.93 21.08 -6.58
CA SER A 181 -3.35 19.93 -5.89
C SER A 181 -2.58 20.37 -4.65
N ILE A 182 -2.29 19.43 -3.74
CA ILE A 182 -1.45 19.69 -2.57
C ILE A 182 -0.09 20.23 -3.01
N ALA A 183 0.54 19.65 -4.03
CA ALA A 183 1.82 20.12 -4.55
C ALA A 183 1.75 21.59 -4.99
N LYS A 184 0.72 21.94 -5.79
CA LYS A 184 0.50 23.32 -6.24
C LYS A 184 0.26 24.27 -5.07
N ALA A 185 -0.58 23.89 -4.10
CA ALA A 185 -0.88 24.71 -2.93
C ALA A 185 0.37 24.94 -2.05
N ILE A 186 1.20 23.92 -1.85
CA ILE A 186 2.45 24.05 -1.10
C ILE A 186 3.48 24.91 -1.86
N THR A 187 3.53 24.84 -3.19
CA THR A 187 4.34 25.78 -3.99
C THR A 187 3.82 27.22 -3.87
N ASN A 188 2.50 27.42 -4.00
CA ASN A 188 1.87 28.71 -3.83
C ASN A 188 2.14 29.28 -2.42
N PHE A 189 2.12 28.44 -1.39
CA PHE A 189 2.49 28.81 -0.02
C PHE A 189 3.91 29.39 0.08
N VAL A 190 4.90 28.72 -0.53
CA VAL A 190 6.28 29.21 -0.50
C VAL A 190 6.40 30.57 -1.19
N LEU A 191 5.75 30.74 -2.34
CA LEU A 191 5.71 32.01 -3.06
C LEU A 191 5.00 33.11 -2.26
N TYR A 192 3.85 32.79 -1.67
CA TYR A 192 3.03 33.73 -0.91
C TYR A 192 3.75 34.21 0.36
N LYS A 193 4.33 33.30 1.15
CA LYS A 193 4.92 33.63 2.44
C LYS A 193 6.37 34.07 2.38
N PHE A 194 7.14 33.67 1.36
CA PHE A 194 8.59 33.84 1.36
C PHE A 194 9.14 34.51 0.09
N SER A 195 8.30 35.03 -0.82
CA SER A 195 8.78 35.78 -2.01
C SER A 195 9.70 36.96 -1.69
N HIS A 196 9.53 37.57 -0.51
CA HIS A 196 10.36 38.67 -0.03
C HIS A 196 11.61 38.22 0.73
N ALA A 197 11.75 36.91 0.99
CA ALA A 197 12.88 36.36 1.72
C ALA A 197 14.16 36.42 0.87
N ALA A 198 15.32 36.48 1.55
CA ALA A 198 16.60 36.41 0.85
C ALA A 198 16.75 35.06 0.12
N ALA A 199 17.50 35.02 -0.99
CA ALA A 199 17.60 33.84 -1.87
C ALA A 199 17.96 32.53 -1.12
N ARG A 200 18.84 32.61 -0.10
CA ARG A 200 19.23 31.47 0.74
C ARG A 200 18.09 30.95 1.61
N GLU A 201 17.31 31.85 2.20
CA GLU A 201 16.16 31.50 3.03
C GLU A 201 15.03 30.93 2.17
N TRP A 202 14.75 31.56 1.03
CA TRP A 202 13.77 31.06 0.07
C TRP A 202 14.10 29.63 -0.38
N THR A 203 15.36 29.36 -0.72
CA THR A 203 15.82 28.02 -1.10
C THR A 203 15.59 27.03 0.04
N THR A 204 15.87 27.43 1.28
CA THR A 204 15.63 26.58 2.46
C THR A 204 14.15 26.25 2.62
N MET A 205 13.25 27.23 2.48
CA MET A 205 11.79 27.01 2.56
C MET A 205 11.29 26.12 1.43
N TYR A 206 11.84 26.29 0.22
CA TYR A 206 11.52 25.45 -0.92
C TYR A 206 11.97 24.00 -0.73
N ASP A 207 13.13 23.75 -0.13
CA ASP A 207 13.59 22.40 0.19
C ASP A 207 12.76 21.75 1.30
N LEU A 208 12.33 22.52 2.32
CA LEU A 208 11.38 22.05 3.33
C LEU A 208 10.01 21.68 2.72
N ALA A 209 9.55 22.47 1.74
CA ALA A 209 8.33 22.19 1.00
C ALA A 209 8.43 20.85 0.23
N LYS A 210 9.54 20.63 -0.50
CA LYS A 210 9.80 19.34 -1.16
C LYS A 210 9.85 18.18 -0.17
N MET A 211 10.47 18.38 0.98
CA MET A 211 10.54 17.37 2.03
C MET A 211 9.14 17.01 2.54
N LEU A 212 8.27 17.99 2.79
CA LEU A 212 6.87 17.74 3.16
C LEU A 212 6.12 16.96 2.07
N LEU A 213 6.23 17.37 0.81
CA LEU A 213 5.56 16.69 -0.31
C LEU A 213 6.04 15.23 -0.45
N HIS A 214 7.35 15.01 -0.33
CA HIS A 214 7.92 13.67 -0.32
C HIS A 214 7.37 12.81 0.83
N CYS A 215 7.28 13.36 2.04
CA CYS A 215 6.67 12.66 3.18
C CYS A 215 5.21 12.30 2.91
N LEU A 216 4.40 13.20 2.34
CA LEU A 216 2.99 12.96 2.03
C LEU A 216 2.78 11.89 0.95
N ASN A 217 3.65 11.82 -0.06
CA ASN A 217 3.57 10.79 -1.10
C ASN A 217 3.87 9.37 -0.55
N HIS A 218 4.62 9.26 0.55
CA HIS A 218 5.02 7.98 1.16
C HIS A 218 4.40 7.76 2.54
N TRP A 219 3.43 8.58 2.93
CA TRP A 219 2.78 8.46 4.24
C TRP A 219 1.77 7.31 4.23
N ASN A 220 1.73 6.54 5.30
CA ASN A 220 0.65 5.59 5.54
C ASN A 220 -0.44 6.29 6.37
N PHE A 221 -1.52 6.70 5.72
CA PHE A 221 -2.59 7.41 6.42
C PHE A 221 -3.39 6.48 7.35
N GLU A 222 -3.86 7.03 8.46
CA GLU A 222 -4.67 6.31 9.45
C GLU A 222 -5.93 5.72 8.82
N THR A 223 -6.32 4.52 9.24
CA THR A 223 -7.55 3.91 8.73
C THR A 223 -8.80 4.69 9.19
N PRO A 224 -9.92 4.60 8.45
CA PRO A 224 -11.18 5.19 8.89
C PRO A 224 -11.61 4.74 10.30
N SER A 225 -11.33 3.48 10.67
CA SER A 225 -11.65 2.95 12.00
C SER A 225 -10.82 3.62 13.10
N ALA A 226 -9.53 3.85 12.87
CA ALA A 226 -8.65 4.53 13.83
C ALA A 226 -9.09 5.98 14.08
N ARG A 227 -9.58 6.66 13.03
CA ARG A 227 -10.01 8.06 13.11
C ARG A 227 -11.41 8.24 13.69
N ARG A 228 -12.26 7.21 13.65
CA ARG A 228 -13.66 7.28 14.09
C ARG A 228 -13.81 7.80 15.53
N GLN A 229 -12.81 7.59 16.37
CA GLN A 229 -12.82 8.00 17.78
C GLN A 229 -12.59 9.51 17.97
N THR A 230 -12.12 10.24 16.96
CA THR A 230 -11.61 11.62 17.11
C THR A 230 -12.32 12.67 16.27
N VAL A 231 -13.21 12.26 15.35
CA VAL A 231 -13.91 13.16 14.42
C VAL A 231 -15.39 12.78 14.27
N SER A 232 -16.19 13.69 13.71
CA SER A 232 -17.63 13.48 13.52
C SER A 232 -17.95 12.39 12.48
N ALA A 233 -19.18 11.88 12.49
CA ALA A 233 -19.63 10.86 11.55
C ALA A 233 -19.60 11.34 10.09
N GLU A 234 -19.89 12.62 9.84
CA GLU A 234 -19.85 13.23 8.51
C GLU A 234 -18.41 13.32 7.99
N GLU A 235 -17.49 13.79 8.82
CA GLU A 235 -16.06 13.86 8.48
C GLU A 235 -15.47 12.48 8.19
N ILE A 236 -15.88 11.44 8.92
CA ILE A 236 -15.47 10.06 8.66
C ILE A 236 -16.01 9.56 7.32
N SER A 237 -17.26 9.86 6.99
CA SER A 237 -17.85 9.47 5.72
C SER A 237 -17.07 10.07 4.54
N ALA A 238 -16.80 11.38 4.59
CA ALA A 238 -16.01 12.07 3.59
C ALA A 238 -14.57 11.54 3.52
N TYR A 239 -13.95 11.29 4.68
CA TYR A 239 -12.60 10.74 4.76
C TYR A 239 -12.51 9.35 4.13
N LYS A 240 -13.50 8.48 4.35
CA LYS A 240 -13.52 7.12 3.83
C LYS A 240 -13.45 7.06 2.31
N VAL A 241 -14.12 8.00 1.62
CA VAL A 241 -14.04 8.10 0.15
C VAL A 241 -12.62 8.44 -0.29
N ASN A 242 -12.00 9.46 0.34
CA ASN A 242 -10.63 9.86 0.00
C ASN A 242 -9.58 8.81 0.41
N TYR A 243 -9.78 8.11 1.53
CA TYR A 243 -8.95 6.99 1.96
C TYR A 243 -9.01 5.85 0.93
N THR A 244 -10.20 5.51 0.45
CA THR A 244 -10.39 4.50 -0.59
C THR A 244 -9.70 4.90 -1.89
N ARG A 245 -9.88 6.16 -2.33
CA ARG A 245 -9.16 6.70 -3.50
C ARG A 245 -7.64 6.61 -3.31
N TRP A 246 -7.13 7.01 -2.15
CA TRP A 246 -5.70 6.99 -1.86
C TRP A 246 -5.16 5.56 -1.87
N LEU A 247 -5.86 4.60 -1.26
CA LEU A 247 -5.45 3.20 -1.31
C LEU A 247 -5.32 2.69 -2.74
N VAL A 248 -6.34 2.94 -3.57
CA VAL A 248 -6.47 2.37 -4.89
C VAL A 248 -5.54 3.02 -5.93
N PHE A 249 -5.37 4.34 -5.87
CA PHE A 249 -4.63 5.10 -6.89
C PHE A 249 -3.22 5.50 -6.47
N CYS A 250 -2.91 5.49 -5.16
CA CYS A 250 -1.61 5.94 -4.64
C CYS A 250 -0.89 4.83 -3.89
N HIS A 251 -1.48 4.28 -2.82
CA HIS A 251 -0.76 3.40 -1.89
C HIS A 251 -0.51 1.98 -2.43
N VAL A 252 -1.56 1.28 -2.85
CA VAL A 252 -1.43 -0.10 -3.33
C VAL A 252 -0.59 -0.21 -4.61
N PRO A 253 -0.74 0.70 -5.60
CA PRO A 253 0.08 0.66 -6.80
C PRO A 253 1.60 0.68 -6.53
N VAL A 254 2.06 1.20 -5.38
CA VAL A 254 3.49 1.19 -5.06
C VAL A 254 4.06 -0.22 -4.93
N PHE A 255 3.28 -1.17 -4.41
CA PHE A 255 3.67 -2.58 -4.27
C PHE A 255 2.88 -3.52 -5.19
N CYS A 256 2.15 -2.95 -6.14
CA CYS A 256 1.32 -3.64 -7.12
C CYS A 256 1.38 -2.89 -8.45
N ASP A 257 2.53 -2.95 -9.12
CA ASP A 257 2.82 -2.17 -10.33
C ASP A 257 1.94 -2.51 -11.55
N SER A 258 1.11 -3.56 -11.47
CA SER A 258 0.07 -3.79 -12.47
C SER A 258 -1.00 -2.69 -12.49
N LEU A 259 -1.17 -1.96 -11.38
CA LEU A 259 -2.16 -0.89 -11.24
C LEU A 259 -1.56 0.47 -11.64
N PRO A 260 -2.36 1.40 -12.19
CA PRO A 260 -1.93 2.78 -12.40
C PRO A 260 -1.54 3.46 -11.08
N HIS A 261 -0.33 4.03 -11.03
CA HIS A 261 0.19 4.73 -9.85
C HIS A 261 0.16 6.26 -10.05
N PHE A 262 -0.35 6.95 -9.03
CA PHE A 262 -0.35 8.41 -8.97
C PHE A 262 0.22 8.90 -7.64
N GLU A 263 0.93 10.02 -7.66
CA GLU A 263 1.40 10.65 -6.43
C GLU A 263 0.25 11.32 -5.67
N THR A 264 0.15 11.03 -4.36
CA THR A 264 -0.86 11.61 -3.46
C THR A 264 -0.96 13.13 -3.60
N THR A 265 0.19 13.81 -3.61
CA THR A 265 0.24 15.28 -3.64
C THR A 265 -0.16 15.91 -4.96
N LEU A 266 -0.23 15.13 -6.05
CA LEU A 266 -0.65 15.60 -7.36
C LEU A 266 -2.15 15.39 -7.62
N VAL A 267 -2.75 14.37 -7.02
CA VAL A 267 -4.15 14.00 -7.30
C VAL A 267 -5.13 14.42 -6.22
N PHE A 268 -4.66 14.73 -5.02
CA PHE A 268 -5.47 15.28 -3.94
C PHE A 268 -5.17 16.76 -3.70
N GLY A 269 -6.10 17.44 -3.04
CA GLY A 269 -6.01 18.86 -2.69
C GLY A 269 -6.34 19.13 -1.22
N ARG A 270 -6.98 20.27 -0.99
CA ARG A 270 -7.27 20.82 0.34
C ARG A 270 -8.03 19.87 1.23
N THR A 271 -9.01 19.14 0.69
CA THR A 271 -9.93 18.32 1.47
C THR A 271 -9.21 17.16 2.16
N LEU A 272 -8.39 16.39 1.43
CA LEU A 272 -7.60 15.33 2.04
C LEU A 272 -6.56 15.91 2.99
N LEU A 273 -5.86 16.98 2.58
CA LEU A 273 -4.80 17.57 3.40
C LEU A 273 -5.35 18.06 4.75
N ARG A 274 -6.49 18.75 4.78
CA ARG A 274 -7.17 19.16 6.03
C ARG A 274 -7.50 17.97 6.93
N ALA A 275 -7.91 16.84 6.36
CA ALA A 275 -8.23 15.66 7.15
C ALA A 275 -6.97 15.07 7.82
N VAL A 276 -5.86 14.96 7.09
CA VAL A 276 -4.70 14.18 7.58
C VAL A 276 -3.61 15.02 8.23
N PHE A 277 -3.50 16.32 7.91
CA PHE A 277 -2.29 17.11 8.19
C PHE A 277 -1.90 17.17 9.67
N ARG A 278 -2.86 17.38 10.58
CA ARG A 278 -2.56 17.41 12.04
C ARG A 278 -1.95 16.11 12.55
N SER A 279 -2.49 14.97 12.13
CA SER A 279 -1.97 13.66 12.53
C SER A 279 -0.59 13.41 11.89
N VAL A 280 -0.47 13.67 10.58
CA VAL A 280 0.80 13.57 9.85
C VAL A 280 1.88 14.46 10.46
N ARG A 281 1.57 15.72 10.77
CA ARG A 281 2.51 16.68 11.38
C ARG A 281 3.04 16.12 12.70
N ARG A 282 2.15 15.64 13.59
CA ARG A 282 2.54 15.07 14.88
C ARG A 282 3.46 13.87 14.70
N GLN A 283 3.01 12.87 13.94
CA GLN A 283 3.76 11.63 13.72
C GLN A 283 5.09 11.88 12.99
N LEU A 284 5.13 12.83 12.05
CA LEU A 284 6.34 13.23 11.36
C LEU A 284 7.34 13.88 12.31
N MET A 285 6.90 14.75 13.22
CA MET A 285 7.77 15.32 14.25
C MET A 285 8.29 14.24 15.20
N ASP A 286 7.42 13.35 15.69
CA ASP A 286 7.84 12.25 16.57
C ASP A 286 8.91 11.40 15.89
N LYS A 287 8.71 11.09 14.59
CA LYS A 287 9.71 10.37 13.79
C LYS A 287 11.02 11.13 13.67
N CYS A 288 10.98 12.41 13.33
CA CYS A 288 12.18 13.25 13.22
C CYS A 288 12.99 13.29 14.53
N HIS A 289 12.32 13.33 15.68
CA HIS A 289 12.98 13.26 16.98
C HIS A 289 13.58 11.87 17.24
N SER A 290 12.86 10.80 16.93
CA SER A 290 13.34 9.42 17.12
C SER A 290 14.57 9.08 16.26
N GLU A 291 14.70 9.69 15.08
CA GLU A 291 15.81 9.44 14.14
C GLU A 291 16.93 10.47 14.24
N ARG A 292 16.87 11.42 15.19
CA ARG A 292 17.81 12.55 15.35
C ARG A 292 19.28 12.13 15.23
N ASP A 293 19.66 11.08 15.93
CA ASP A 293 21.07 10.66 16.07
C ASP A 293 21.58 9.94 14.82
N ARG A 294 20.68 9.49 13.94
CA ARG A 294 21.00 8.87 12.64
C ARG A 294 21.15 9.90 11.52
N MET A 295 20.73 11.14 11.75
CA MET A 295 20.80 12.20 10.74
C MET A 295 22.17 12.91 10.74
N PRO A 296 22.70 13.28 9.56
CA PRO A 296 23.84 14.19 9.47
C PRO A 296 23.56 15.52 10.19
N PRO A 297 24.59 16.20 10.75
CA PRO A 297 24.41 17.43 11.52
C PRO A 297 23.60 18.51 10.80
N GLU A 298 23.88 18.75 9.52
CA GLU A 298 23.21 19.74 8.69
C GLU A 298 21.70 19.44 8.54
N LYS A 299 21.37 18.18 8.25
CA LYS A 299 19.98 17.71 8.15
C LYS A 299 19.26 17.80 9.48
N ARG A 300 19.96 17.50 10.59
CA ARG A 300 19.40 17.59 11.95
C ARG A 300 18.96 19.01 12.29
N VAL A 301 19.79 20.01 11.99
CA VAL A 301 19.43 21.43 12.22
C VAL A 301 18.20 21.81 11.39
N LEU A 302 18.19 21.47 10.10
CA LEU A 302 17.07 21.75 9.19
C LEU A 302 15.75 21.15 9.70
N VAL A 303 15.78 19.86 10.05
CA VAL A 303 14.59 19.09 10.43
C VAL A 303 14.08 19.43 11.83
N LEU A 304 14.97 19.68 12.80
CA LEU A 304 14.54 19.91 14.19
C LEU A 304 14.31 21.39 14.51
N THR A 305 14.89 22.32 13.74
CA THR A 305 14.79 23.76 14.03
C THR A 305 13.85 24.48 13.07
N HIS A 306 14.01 24.26 11.76
CA HIS A 306 13.28 25.02 10.75
C HIS A 306 11.97 24.34 10.35
N PHE A 307 11.98 23.02 10.19
CA PHE A 307 10.82 22.29 9.73
C PHE A 307 9.58 22.39 10.65
N PRO A 308 9.68 22.36 12.00
CA PRO A 308 8.50 22.48 12.85
C PRO A 308 7.78 23.83 12.68
N LYS A 309 8.54 24.91 12.50
CA LYS A 309 8.02 26.26 12.22
C LYS A 309 7.40 26.34 10.83
N PHE A 310 8.06 25.76 9.83
CA PHE A 310 7.51 25.65 8.48
C PHE A 310 6.15 24.93 8.47
N LEU A 311 6.05 23.78 9.15
CA LEU A 311 4.81 23.00 9.25
C LEU A 311 3.70 23.76 9.97
N GLN A 312 4.04 24.60 10.97
CA GLN A 312 3.07 25.46 11.64
C GLN A 312 2.46 26.49 10.67
N LEU A 313 3.30 27.18 9.91
CA LEU A 313 2.85 28.18 8.93
C LEU A 313 2.00 27.53 7.82
N VAL A 314 2.38 26.33 7.37
CA VAL A 314 1.57 25.55 6.44
C VAL A 314 0.23 25.17 7.06
N GLU A 315 0.20 24.76 8.33
CA GLU A 315 -1.05 24.42 9.03
C GLU A 315 -2.04 25.58 9.02
N GLU A 316 -1.57 26.78 9.34
CA GLU A 316 -2.40 27.99 9.36
C GLU A 316 -3.12 28.18 8.01
N GLU A 317 -2.37 28.13 6.91
CA GLU A 317 -2.94 28.32 5.55
C GLU A 317 -3.83 27.16 5.09
N ILE A 318 -3.63 25.94 5.59
CA ILE A 318 -4.55 24.81 5.34
C ILE A 318 -5.95 25.11 5.92
N TYR A 319 -6.00 25.62 7.15
CA TYR A 319 -7.26 25.77 7.89
C TYR A 319 -7.91 27.16 7.78
N ILE A 320 -7.18 28.22 7.41
CA ILE A 320 -7.74 29.56 7.14
C ILE A 320 -8.71 29.50 5.95
N ALA A 321 -9.97 29.93 6.14
CA ALA A 321 -11.03 29.80 5.14
C ALA A 321 -10.62 30.31 3.74
N ASN A 322 -10.11 31.54 3.66
CA ASN A 322 -9.80 32.26 2.42
C ASN A 322 -8.30 32.36 2.14
N SER A 323 -7.55 31.30 2.44
CA SER A 323 -6.11 31.30 2.13
C SER A 323 -5.89 31.32 0.61
N PRO A 324 -5.08 32.26 0.09
CA PRO A 324 -4.85 32.41 -1.35
C PRO A 324 -4.03 31.25 -1.94
N ILE A 325 -3.40 30.41 -1.12
CA ILE A 325 -2.60 29.28 -1.62
C ILE A 325 -3.46 28.24 -2.35
N TRP A 326 -4.77 28.22 -2.05
CA TRP A 326 -5.77 27.33 -2.64
C TRP A 326 -6.47 27.94 -3.86
N ASP A 327 -6.10 29.14 -4.26
CA ASP A 327 -6.57 29.70 -5.52
C ASP A 327 -5.99 28.88 -6.70
N PRO A 328 -6.82 28.38 -7.62
CA PRO A 328 -6.34 27.72 -8.83
C PRO A 328 -5.56 28.65 -9.78
N GLU A 329 -5.76 29.96 -9.71
CA GLU A 329 -5.11 30.96 -10.58
C GLU A 329 -3.68 31.34 -10.14
#